data_AF-A0A7V0Z288-F1
#
_entry.id   AF-A0A7V0Z288-F1
#
_cell.length_a   1.000
_cell.length_b   1.000
_cell.length_c   1.000
_cell.angle_alpha   90.00
_cell.angle_beta   90.00
_cell.angle_gamma   90.00
#
_symmetry.space_group_name_H-M   'P 1'
#
loop_
_entity.id
_entity.type
_entity.pdbx_description
1 polymer ?
#
loop_
_entity_poly.entity_id
_entity_poly.type
_entity_poly.pdbx_seq_one_letter_code
_entity_poly.pdbx_strand_id
1 'polypeptide(L)'
;MGLFCFRAGIFFVSSILILISVSSSYASVVLSESPPEDSRVFGPVTFVREKGGPRVERISFSIPEVNVPFLLRLTNGTLDGHQRVSSALVSLNGWEVFRPSQFNQGVATLSRQVPLKEGENLLEVKL
;
A
#
# COMPACT_ATOMS: atom_id res chain seq x y z
N MET A 1 23.29 -41.03 2.94
CA MET A 1 23.43 -41.06 1.48
C MET A 1 22.19 -40.42 0.89
N GLY A 2 22.29 -39.19 0.38
CA GLY A 2 21.16 -38.40 -0.07
C GLY A 2 20.68 -38.82 -1.46
N LEU A 3 19.39 -38.63 -1.71
CA LEU A 3 18.86 -38.44 -3.06
C LEU A 3 17.54 -37.65 -2.98
N PHE A 4 17.66 -36.33 -2.83
CA PHE A 4 16.53 -35.43 -3.11
C PHE A 4 16.60 -35.04 -4.59
N CYS A 5 15.58 -35.48 -5.31
CA CYS A 5 15.39 -35.29 -6.74
C CYS A 5 15.03 -33.81 -7.02
N PHE A 6 15.87 -33.13 -7.79
CA PHE A 6 15.61 -31.79 -8.30
C PHE A 6 14.50 -31.88 -9.37
N ARG A 7 13.28 -31.44 -9.05
CA ARG A 7 12.25 -31.11 -10.05
C ARG A 7 11.80 -29.65 -9.88
N ALA A 8 11.84 -28.94 -11.01
CA ALA A 8 11.17 -27.67 -11.28
C ALA A 8 11.46 -26.51 -10.31
N GLY A 9 12.60 -25.85 -10.53
CA GLY A 9 12.88 -24.52 -9.97
C GLY A 9 12.02 -23.45 -10.63
N ILE A 10 10.72 -23.40 -10.29
CA ILE A 10 9.99 -22.15 -10.29
C ILE A 10 10.40 -21.47 -8.99
N PHE A 11 11.28 -20.47 -9.07
CA PHE A 11 11.52 -19.55 -7.97
C PHE A 11 10.23 -18.79 -7.69
N PHE A 12 9.32 -19.39 -6.91
CA PHE A 12 8.24 -18.66 -6.23
C PHE A 12 8.91 -17.77 -5.18
N VAL A 13 9.40 -16.61 -5.61
CA VAL A 13 9.63 -15.49 -4.70
C VAL A 13 8.28 -15.15 -4.08
N SER A 14 8.06 -15.67 -2.87
CA SER A 14 6.89 -15.44 -2.04
C SER A 14 6.94 -14.01 -1.50
N SER A 15 6.81 -13.06 -2.42
CA SER A 15 6.89 -11.62 -2.18
C SER A 15 5.52 -11.12 -1.77
N ILE A 16 5.29 -10.94 -0.47
CA ILE A 16 4.03 -10.38 0.05
C ILE A 16 3.94 -8.91 -0.37
N LEU A 17 2.80 -8.49 -0.95
CA LEU A 17 2.66 -7.22 -1.68
C LEU A 17 1.68 -6.27 -0.97
N ILE A 18 2.05 -5.02 -0.79
CA ILE A 18 1.09 -3.94 -0.51
C ILE A 18 1.23 -2.87 -1.58
N LEU A 19 0.13 -2.49 -2.23
CA LEU A 19 0.08 -1.35 -3.13
C LEU A 19 -0.55 -0.16 -2.41
N ILE A 20 0.08 1.00 -2.43
CA ILE A 20 -0.47 2.23 -1.85
C ILE A 20 -0.53 3.32 -2.92
N SER A 21 -1.65 4.03 -2.95
CA SER A 21 -1.85 5.24 -3.75
C SER A 21 -2.61 6.29 -2.96
N VAL A 22 -2.36 7.56 -3.24
CA VAL A 22 -3.09 8.70 -2.68
C VAL A 22 -3.74 9.46 -3.83
N SER A 23 -5.06 9.61 -3.76
CA SER A 23 -5.84 10.38 -4.73
C SER A 23 -6.57 11.53 -4.05
N SER A 24 -6.73 12.64 -4.75
CA SER A 24 -7.64 13.71 -4.35
C SER A 24 -9.08 13.19 -4.32
N SER A 25 -9.87 13.61 -3.32
CA SER A 25 -11.29 13.26 -3.22
C SER A 25 -12.14 14.30 -3.94
N TYR A 26 -12.36 14.14 -5.25
CA TYR A 26 -13.39 14.89 -5.97
C TYR A 26 -14.72 14.12 -5.90
N ALA A 27 -15.75 14.73 -5.31
CA ALA A 27 -17.10 14.17 -5.27
C ALA A 27 -17.83 14.48 -6.58
N SER A 28 -17.60 13.67 -7.62
CA SER A 28 -18.46 13.69 -8.81
C SER A 28 -18.90 12.28 -9.17
N VAL A 29 -20.21 12.18 -9.39
CA VAL A 29 -20.97 10.94 -9.64
C VAL A 29 -20.53 10.36 -10.98
N VAL A 30 -19.86 9.20 -11.00
CA VAL A 30 -19.59 8.47 -12.25
C VAL A 30 -19.76 6.97 -12.04
N LEU A 31 -20.55 6.34 -12.90
CA LEU A 31 -20.76 4.90 -13.01
C LEU A 31 -19.43 4.23 -13.40
N SER A 32 -18.82 3.50 -12.47
CA SER A 32 -17.85 2.41 -12.72
C SER A 32 -16.69 2.68 -13.70
N GLU A 33 -15.94 3.77 -13.52
CA GLU A 33 -14.62 3.93 -14.14
C GLU A 33 -13.64 4.37 -13.05
N SER A 34 -12.49 3.69 -12.94
CA SER A 34 -11.46 4.01 -11.95
C SER A 34 -11.10 5.50 -12.04
N PRO A 35 -10.86 6.20 -10.91
CA PRO A 35 -10.60 7.64 -10.96
C PRO A 35 -9.43 7.92 -11.93
N PRO A 36 -9.56 8.95 -12.79
CA PRO A 36 -8.54 9.28 -13.78
C PRO A 36 -7.18 9.48 -13.08
N GLU A 37 -6.11 8.97 -13.70
CA GLU A 37 -4.72 9.02 -13.19
C GLU A 37 -4.29 10.44 -12.77
N ASP A 38 -4.90 11.47 -13.37
CA ASP A 38 -4.67 12.90 -13.11
C ASP A 38 -5.16 13.41 -11.73
N SER A 39 -5.93 12.60 -11.01
CA SER A 39 -6.36 12.91 -9.63
C SER A 39 -5.44 12.32 -8.56
N ARG A 40 -4.42 11.54 -8.96
CA ARG A 40 -3.51 10.85 -8.05
C ARG A 40 -2.29 11.72 -7.75
N VAL A 41 -2.19 12.18 -6.50
CA VAL A 41 -1.07 13.02 -6.05
C VAL A 41 0.16 12.21 -5.65
N PHE A 42 -0.01 10.91 -5.38
CA PHE A 42 1.09 10.02 -5.03
C PHE A 42 0.77 8.55 -5.36
N GLY A 43 1.76 7.82 -5.88
CA GLY A 43 1.68 6.37 -6.16
C GLY A 43 1.26 6.01 -7.59
N PRO A 44 1.15 4.71 -7.92
CA PRO A 44 1.14 3.56 -7.01
C PRO A 44 2.55 3.16 -6.57
N VAL A 45 2.72 2.90 -5.28
CA VAL A 45 3.96 2.32 -4.73
C VAL A 45 3.70 0.92 -4.21
N THR A 46 4.57 0.00 -4.59
CA THR A 46 4.54 -1.40 -4.19
C THR A 46 5.57 -1.64 -3.09
N PHE A 47 5.10 -2.12 -1.94
CA PHE A 47 5.92 -2.53 -0.82
C PHE A 47 5.97 -4.05 -0.77
N VAL A 48 7.17 -4.61 -0.67
CA VAL A 48 7.40 -6.06 -0.67
C VAL A 48 8.06 -6.48 0.62
N ARG A 49 7.48 -7.46 1.31
CA ARG A 49 8.11 -8.04 2.51
C ARG A 49 9.13 -9.10 2.13
N GLU A 50 10.40 -8.83 2.40
CA GLU A 50 11.48 -9.82 2.31
C GLU A 50 11.58 -10.67 3.59
N LYS A 51 12.15 -11.89 3.49
CA LYS A 51 12.41 -12.74 4.66
C LYS A 51 13.45 -12.06 5.57
N GLY A 52 13.16 -11.93 6.86
CA GLY A 52 14.15 -11.44 7.85
C GLY A 52 13.59 -10.65 9.03
N GLY A 53 12.33 -10.22 8.97
CA GLY A 53 11.68 -9.49 10.05
C GLY A 53 10.96 -8.25 9.54
N PRO A 54 10.39 -7.43 10.43
CA PRO A 54 9.62 -6.28 9.99
C PRO A 54 10.52 -5.18 9.41
N ARG A 55 10.23 -4.72 8.18
CA ARG A 55 11.00 -3.65 7.53
C ARG A 55 10.19 -2.36 7.52
N VAL A 56 10.83 -1.25 7.90
CA VAL A 56 10.24 0.09 7.78
C VAL A 56 10.74 0.72 6.50
N GLU A 57 9.82 1.03 5.61
CA GLU A 57 10.05 1.78 4.37
C GLU A 57 9.52 3.20 4.54
N ARG A 58 10.30 4.17 4.09
CA ARG A 58 10.02 5.60 4.24
C ARG A 58 10.03 6.24 2.86
N ILE A 59 8.96 6.93 2.52
CA ILE A 59 8.83 7.61 1.25
C ILE A 59 8.41 9.05 1.49
N SER A 60 9.29 9.96 1.11
CA SER A 60 8.98 11.39 1.10
C SER A 60 8.36 11.77 -0.24
N PHE A 61 7.32 12.58 -0.21
CA PHE A 61 6.69 13.15 -1.40
C PHE A 61 6.18 14.55 -1.10
N SER A 62 6.20 15.42 -2.10
CA SER A 62 5.80 16.81 -1.95
C SER A 62 4.49 17.10 -2.66
N ILE A 63 3.60 17.84 -1.99
CA ILE A 63 2.33 18.30 -2.56
C ILE A 63 2.37 19.80 -2.78
N PRO A 64 2.12 20.30 -4.00
CA PRO A 64 2.22 21.73 -4.31
C PRO A 64 1.08 22.56 -3.71
N GLU A 65 -0.11 21.98 -3.53
CA GLU A 65 -1.26 22.70 -2.98
C GLU A 65 -2.23 21.73 -2.29
N VAL A 66 -2.75 22.12 -1.12
CA VAL A 66 -3.71 21.33 -0.35
C VAL A 66 -5.05 22.05 -0.27
N ASN A 67 -5.92 21.78 -1.23
CA ASN A 67 -7.25 22.42 -1.31
C ASN A 67 -8.41 21.49 -0.94
N VAL A 68 -8.15 20.19 -0.82
CA VAL A 68 -9.17 19.16 -0.62
C VAL A 68 -8.61 18.04 0.24
N PRO A 69 -9.47 17.31 0.96
CA PRO A 69 -9.02 16.14 1.67
C PRO A 69 -8.60 15.03 0.71
N PHE A 70 -7.54 14.31 1.04
CA PHE A 70 -6.99 13.24 0.21
C PHE A 70 -7.46 11.88 0.68
N LEU A 71 -7.51 10.91 -0.22
CA LEU A 71 -7.86 9.54 0.06
C LEU A 71 -6.64 8.64 -0.17
N LEU A 72 -6.14 8.04 0.91
CA LEU A 72 -5.13 6.99 0.86
C LEU A 72 -5.82 5.66 0.59
N ARG A 73 -5.51 5.03 -0.55
CA ARG A 73 -5.96 3.69 -0.92
C ARG A 73 -4.81 2.71 -0.81
N LEU A 74 -5.09 1.57 -0.21
CA LEU A 74 -4.17 0.48 -0.03
C LEU A 74 -4.80 -0.81 -0.56
N THR A 75 -4.05 -1.58 -1.33
CA THR A 75 -4.38 -2.95 -1.71
C THR A 75 -3.41 -3.91 -1.02
N ASN A 76 -3.96 -4.88 -0.31
CA ASN A 76 -3.26 -5.91 0.42
C ASN A 76 -3.24 -7.20 -0.41
N GLY A 77 -2.05 -7.64 -0.81
CA GLY A 77 -1.84 -8.78 -1.69
C GLY A 77 -2.20 -8.50 -3.15
N THR A 78 -2.27 -9.57 -3.93
CA THR A 78 -2.71 -9.53 -5.33
C THR A 78 -4.23 -9.47 -5.43
N LEU A 79 -4.76 -9.08 -6.61
CA LEU A 79 -6.20 -9.06 -6.89
C LEU A 79 -6.85 -10.44 -6.66
N ASP A 80 -6.11 -11.51 -6.95
CA ASP A 80 -6.54 -12.90 -6.76
C ASP A 80 -6.51 -13.35 -5.29
N GLY A 81 -6.11 -12.46 -4.36
CA GLY A 81 -6.09 -12.71 -2.93
C GLY A 81 -4.88 -13.48 -2.40
N HIS A 82 -3.87 -13.71 -3.24
CA HIS A 82 -2.59 -14.24 -2.82
C HIS A 82 -1.73 -13.14 -2.17
N GLN A 83 -0.67 -13.55 -1.44
CA GLN A 83 0.35 -12.63 -0.93
C GLN A 83 -0.18 -11.52 0.01
N ARG A 84 -1.28 -11.77 0.72
CA ARG A 84 -1.84 -10.83 1.71
C ARG A 84 -0.99 -10.79 2.98
N VAL A 85 -0.73 -9.59 3.49
CA VAL A 85 -0.22 -9.39 4.85
C VAL A 85 -1.32 -9.68 5.89
N SER A 86 -0.91 -10.28 7.00
CA SER A 86 -1.71 -10.36 8.22
C SER A 86 -1.46 -9.19 9.18
N SER A 87 -0.46 -8.35 8.91
CA SER A 87 -0.12 -7.20 9.73
C SER A 87 0.71 -6.19 8.92
N ALA A 88 0.30 -4.93 8.93
CA ALA A 88 1.12 -3.80 8.48
C ALA A 88 0.78 -2.54 9.30
N LEU A 89 1.75 -1.66 9.47
CA LEU A 89 1.52 -0.33 10.05
C LEU A 89 1.82 0.71 8.97
N VAL A 90 0.85 1.59 8.70
CA VAL A 90 0.99 2.67 7.73
C VAL A 90 0.79 3.98 8.45
N SER A 91 1.81 4.83 8.43
CA SER A 91 1.82 6.14 9.07
C SER A 91 2.11 7.22 8.04
N LEU A 92 1.48 8.38 8.21
CA LEU A 92 1.65 9.53 7.34
C LEU A 92 1.97 10.74 8.21
N ASN A 93 3.11 11.38 7.99
CA ASN A 93 3.61 12.49 8.80
C ASN A 93 3.65 12.18 10.31
N GLY A 94 3.95 10.92 10.67
CA GLY A 94 3.93 10.42 12.05
C GLY A 94 2.55 10.07 12.61
N TRP A 95 1.46 10.30 11.86
CA TRP A 95 0.12 9.89 12.24
C TRP A 95 -0.21 8.49 11.72
N GLU A 96 -0.59 7.57 12.61
CA GLU A 96 -1.00 6.22 12.23
C GLU A 96 -2.31 6.24 11.42
N VAL A 97 -2.21 5.96 10.12
CA VAL A 97 -3.37 5.89 9.23
C VAL A 97 -4.00 4.50 9.29
N PHE A 98 -3.19 3.43 9.21
CA PHE A 98 -3.66 2.05 9.32
C PHE A 98 -2.83 1.25 10.31
N ARG A 99 -3.52 0.51 11.17
CA ARG A 99 -2.89 -0.30 12.23
C ARG A 99 -2.80 -1.77 11.82
N PRO A 100 -1.85 -2.54 12.40
CA PRO A 100 -1.69 -3.97 12.13
C PRO A 100 -2.97 -4.79 12.23
N SER A 101 -3.83 -4.50 13.21
CA SER A 101 -5.11 -5.20 13.41
C SER A 101 -6.14 -4.99 12.30
N GLN A 102 -5.95 -3.99 11.44
CA GLN A 102 -6.83 -3.73 10.29
C GLN A 102 -6.44 -4.57 9.07
N PHE A 103 -5.30 -5.27 9.13
CA PHE A 103 -4.83 -6.18 8.10
C PHE A 103 -5.13 -7.61 8.52
N ASN A 104 -5.64 -8.40 7.58
CA ASN A 104 -5.74 -9.85 7.71
C ASN A 104 -5.91 -10.47 6.31
N GLN A 105 -5.91 -11.80 6.26
CA GLN A 105 -6.02 -12.56 5.01
C GLN A 105 -7.37 -12.37 4.29
N GLY A 106 -8.39 -11.79 4.93
CA GLY A 106 -9.69 -11.47 4.31
C GLY A 106 -9.81 -10.01 3.83
N VAL A 107 -8.87 -9.14 4.18
CA VAL A 107 -8.90 -7.72 3.82
C VAL A 107 -8.07 -7.50 2.57
N ALA A 108 -8.73 -7.28 1.44
CA ALA A 108 -8.10 -7.01 0.15
C ALA A 108 -7.74 -5.53 -0.04
N THR A 109 -8.58 -4.62 0.42
CA THR A 109 -8.37 -3.18 0.25
C THR A 109 -8.72 -2.41 1.51
N LEU A 110 -8.00 -1.32 1.73
CA LEU A 110 -8.25 -0.34 2.79
C LEU A 110 -8.25 1.04 2.17
N SER A 111 -9.16 1.91 2.59
CA SER A 111 -9.14 3.31 2.19
C SER A 111 -9.45 4.22 3.37
N ARG A 112 -8.78 5.36 3.45
CA ARG A 112 -8.96 6.34 4.52
C ARG A 112 -8.69 7.73 4.02
N GLN A 113 -9.52 8.67 4.44
CA GLN A 113 -9.30 10.07 4.20
C GLN A 113 -8.15 10.54 5.10
N VAL A 114 -7.16 11.21 4.52
CA VAL A 114 -5.95 11.64 5.21
C VAL A 114 -5.71 13.13 4.97
N PRO A 115 -5.32 13.89 6.02
CA PRO A 115 -4.84 15.25 5.85
C PRO A 115 -3.39 15.19 5.35
N LEU A 116 -3.11 15.90 4.25
CA LEU A 116 -1.74 16.14 3.77
C LEU A 116 -1.39 17.60 4.02
N LYS A 117 -0.08 17.87 4.07
CA LYS A 117 0.45 19.22 4.19
C LYS A 117 0.94 19.69 2.84
N GLU A 118 0.88 20.98 2.60
CA GLU A 118 1.61 21.59 1.47
C GLU A 118 3.11 21.43 1.71
N GLY A 119 3.87 21.16 0.64
CA GLY A 119 5.26 20.80 0.73
C GLY A 119 5.46 19.32 1.09
N GLU A 120 6.48 19.03 1.90
CA GLU A 120 6.94 17.67 2.16
C GLU A 120 6.01 16.88 3.10
N ASN A 121 5.72 15.65 2.70
CA ASN A 121 5.01 14.65 3.48
C ASN A 121 5.84 13.36 3.52
N LEU A 122 5.75 12.64 4.64
CA LEU A 122 6.46 11.38 4.87
C LEU A 122 5.49 10.23 5.08
N LEU A 123 5.48 9.27 4.16
CA LEU A 123 4.79 7.99 4.32
C LEU A 123 5.76 6.97 4.91
N GLU A 124 5.38 6.35 6.02
CA GLU A 124 6.10 5.22 6.61
C GLU A 124 5.24 3.97 6.56
N VAL A 125 5.80 2.89 6.02
CA VAL A 125 5.15 1.59 5.94
C VAL A 125 6.02 0.56 6.64
N LYS A 126 5.46 -0.14 7.61
CA LYS A 126 6.12 -1.23 8.33
C LYS A 126 5.39 -2.54 8.06
N LEU A 127 6.06 -3.45 7.35
CA LEU A 127 5.59 -4.79 7.02
C LEU A 127 6.23 -5.83 7.92
#